data_AF-A0A350IQ10-F1
#
_entry.id   AF-A0A350IQ10-F1
#
_cell.length_a   1.000
_cell.length_b   1.000
_cell.length_c   1.000
_cell.angle_alpha   90.00
_cell.angle_beta   90.00
_cell.angle_gamma   90.00
#
_symmetry.space_group_name_H-M   'P 1'
#
loop_
_entity.id
_entity.type
_entity.pdbx_description
1 polymer ?
#
loop_
_entity_poly.entity_id
_entity_poly.type
_entity_poly.pdbx_seq_one_letter_code
_entity_poly.pdbx_strand_id
1 'polypeptide(L)'
;VRYRTTLELLLRFTVPRLPLMGRVPLQALIAALLAWYRAAELSCDRAAAIALRDPLPTCRALMKLAGGGTEGLSLDAFIQQADEYVEWDDLFDRHQRLGRELGSTHPFPVRRVYELTRWVKSGEYDRIMAGDYVRRGEEPPPSAEFRQAVDHYTERFREFLERTAGGLDKMSKQFTRWLESFTSRPDGDDEG
;
A
#
# COMPACT_ATOMS: atom_id res chain seq x y z
N VAL A 1 15.06 3.84 4.52
CA VAL A 1 16.31 4.26 3.82
C VAL A 1 16.79 3.21 2.81
N ARG A 2 17.09 1.96 3.21
CA ARG A 2 17.66 0.92 2.32
C ARG A 2 16.85 0.65 1.03
N TYR A 3 15.54 0.42 1.12
CA TYR A 3 14.69 0.15 -0.06
C TYR A 3 14.53 1.36 -0.99
N ARG A 4 14.49 2.58 -0.43
CA ARG A 4 14.44 3.83 -1.19
C ARG A 4 15.70 3.99 -2.03
N THR A 5 16.87 3.82 -1.41
CA THR A 5 18.14 3.93 -2.11
C THR A 5 18.30 2.85 -3.18
N THR A 6 17.83 1.62 -2.93
CA THR A 6 17.82 0.55 -3.95
C THR A 6 16.93 0.92 -5.13
N LEU A 7 15.72 1.42 -4.89
CA LEU A 7 14.82 1.87 -5.94
C LEU A 7 15.42 3.02 -6.76
N GLU A 8 16.00 4.03 -6.11
CA GLU A 8 16.65 5.17 -6.77
C GLU A 8 17.82 4.72 -7.66
N LEU A 9 18.61 3.74 -7.20
CA LEU A 9 19.68 3.13 -7.98
C LEU A 9 19.14 2.36 -9.18
N LEU A 10 18.07 1.57 -9.02
CA LEU A 10 17.44 0.83 -10.12
C LEU A 10 16.81 1.75 -11.17
N LEU A 11 16.24 2.87 -10.75
CA LEU A 11 15.70 3.87 -11.69
C LEU A 11 16.81 4.61 -12.45
N ARG A 12 17.95 4.91 -11.79
CA ARG A 12 19.10 5.61 -12.41
C ARG A 12 19.91 4.73 -13.36
N PHE A 13 20.10 3.44 -13.04
CA PHE A 13 21.09 2.61 -13.73
C PHE A 13 20.51 1.68 -14.81
N THR A 14 19.22 1.33 -14.77
CA THR A 14 18.87 -0.03 -15.26
C THR A 14 17.92 -0.11 -16.46
N VAL A 15 17.44 1.00 -17.04
CA VAL A 15 16.41 0.93 -18.11
C VAL A 15 16.93 0.97 -19.57
N PRO A 16 17.99 1.72 -19.96
CA PRO A 16 18.31 1.84 -21.39
C PRO A 16 19.18 0.70 -21.96
N ARG A 17 19.86 -0.11 -21.14
CA ARG A 17 20.97 -0.98 -21.59
C ARG A 17 20.72 -2.51 -21.53
N LEU A 18 19.55 -2.97 -21.08
CA LEU A 18 19.26 -4.41 -20.99
C LEU A 18 18.44 -4.96 -22.19
N PRO A 19 18.71 -6.19 -22.66
CA PRO A 19 17.83 -6.90 -23.59
C PRO A 19 16.44 -7.16 -22.98
N LEU A 20 15.40 -7.24 -23.82
CA LEU A 20 13.98 -7.29 -23.42
C LEU A 20 13.67 -8.38 -22.37
N MET A 21 14.31 -9.55 -22.45
CA MET A 21 14.14 -10.66 -21.51
C MET A 21 14.53 -10.31 -20.06
N GLY A 22 15.55 -9.47 -19.86
CA GLY A 22 15.96 -9.00 -18.54
C GLY A 22 15.15 -7.80 -18.03
N ARG A 23 14.38 -7.14 -18.91
CA ARG A 23 13.61 -5.94 -18.56
C ARG A 23 12.31 -6.27 -17.85
N VAL A 24 11.60 -7.32 -18.25
CA VAL A 24 10.29 -7.67 -17.66
C VAL A 24 10.36 -7.98 -16.15
N PRO A 25 11.21 -8.91 -15.66
CA PRO A 25 11.28 -9.19 -14.22
C PRO A 25 11.77 -7.98 -13.42
N LEU A 26 12.68 -7.18 -13.99
CA LEU A 26 13.17 -5.96 -13.39
C LEU A 26 12.08 -4.88 -13.29
N GLN A 27 11.26 -4.69 -14.33
CA GLN A 27 10.14 -3.76 -14.31
C GLN A 27 9.08 -4.18 -13.28
N ALA A 28 8.82 -5.49 -13.14
CA ALA A 28 7.95 -6.00 -12.09
C ALA A 28 8.50 -5.69 -10.68
N LEU A 29 9.81 -5.88 -10.46
CA LEU A 29 10.46 -5.51 -9.20
C LEU A 29 10.37 -4.00 -8.93
N ILE A 30 10.63 -3.17 -9.93
CA ILE A 30 10.52 -1.71 -9.81
C ILE A 30 9.09 -1.30 -9.46
N ALA A 31 8.08 -1.89 -10.12
CA ALA A 31 6.68 -1.62 -9.84
C ALA A 31 6.30 -2.02 -8.40
N ALA A 32 6.78 -3.17 -7.91
CA ALA A 32 6.59 -3.60 -6.53
C ALA A 32 7.26 -2.65 -5.52
N LEU A 33 8.49 -2.22 -5.79
CA LEU A 33 9.21 -1.26 -4.94
C LEU A 33 8.53 0.12 -4.93
N LEU A 34 8.01 0.57 -6.08
CA LEU A 34 7.23 1.81 -6.16
C LEU A 34 5.91 1.70 -5.40
N ALA A 35 5.23 0.55 -5.47
CA ALA A 35 4.03 0.29 -4.68
C ALA A 35 4.34 0.30 -3.17
N TRP A 36 5.44 -0.33 -2.76
CA TRP A 36 5.92 -0.29 -1.39
C TRP A 36 6.26 1.13 -0.94
N TYR A 37 6.95 1.92 -1.76
CA TYR A 37 7.30 3.30 -1.46
C TYR A 37 6.04 4.17 -1.29
N ARG A 38 5.04 4.00 -2.15
CA ARG A 38 3.74 4.67 -2.02
C ARG A 38 2.99 4.26 -0.74
N ALA A 39 3.06 2.99 -0.33
CA ALA A 39 2.49 2.54 0.95
C ALA A 39 3.24 3.13 2.16
N ALA A 40 4.55 3.33 2.05
CA ALA A 40 5.34 3.96 3.10
C ALA A 40 4.93 5.42 3.35
N GLU A 41 4.56 6.18 2.30
CA GLU A 41 4.03 7.54 2.44
C GLU A 41 2.76 7.60 3.32
N LEU A 42 1.84 6.64 3.16
CA LEU A 42 0.63 6.54 4.00
C LEU A 42 0.97 6.25 5.46
N SER A 43 2.03 5.46 5.70
CA SER A 43 2.53 5.21 7.06
C SER A 43 3.13 6.46 7.68
N CYS A 44 3.88 7.24 6.89
CA CYS A 44 4.42 8.53 7.31
C CYS A 44 3.31 9.53 7.67
N ASP A 45 2.21 9.58 6.90
CA ASP A 45 1.07 10.47 7.19
C ASP A 45 0.40 10.14 8.53
N ARG A 46 0.18 8.84 8.79
CA ARG A 46 -0.36 8.38 10.08
C ARG A 46 0.59 8.70 11.22
N ALA A 47 1.89 8.47 11.03
CA ALA A 47 2.90 8.81 12.03
C ALA A 47 2.92 10.32 12.33
N ALA A 48 2.79 11.17 11.31
CA ALA A 48 2.67 12.61 11.47
C ALA A 48 1.41 13.00 12.27
N ALA A 49 0.25 12.41 11.94
CA ALA A 49 -1.00 12.65 12.68
C ALA A 49 -0.91 12.23 14.16
N ILE A 50 -0.25 11.11 14.45
CA ILE A 50 -0.01 10.64 15.83
C ILE A 50 0.95 11.59 16.57
N ALA A 51 2.07 11.96 15.94
CA ALA A 51 3.06 12.85 16.53
C ALA A 51 2.48 14.24 16.85
N LEU A 52 1.59 14.74 15.99
CA LEU A 52 0.90 16.02 16.19
C LEU A 52 -0.33 15.91 17.10
N ARG A 53 -0.79 14.68 17.40
CA ARG A 53 -2.04 14.38 18.11
C ARG A 53 -3.27 15.07 17.48
N ASP A 54 -3.19 15.31 16.16
CA ASP A 54 -4.25 15.90 15.35
C ASP A 54 -3.99 15.53 13.87
N PRO A 55 -4.96 14.92 13.15
CA PRO A 55 -4.82 14.61 11.74
C PRO A 55 -4.94 15.84 10.81
N LEU A 56 -5.59 16.93 11.25
CA LEU A 56 -5.88 18.09 10.39
C LEU A 56 -4.64 18.84 9.90
N PRO A 57 -3.58 19.05 10.70
CA PRO A 57 -2.34 19.65 10.23
C PRO A 57 -1.67 18.86 9.10
N THR A 58 -1.69 17.52 9.17
CA THR A 58 -1.17 16.65 8.11
C THR A 58 -1.97 16.83 6.82
N CYS A 59 -3.31 16.83 6.90
CA CYS A 59 -4.17 17.11 5.74
C CYS A 59 -3.91 18.50 5.14
N ARG A 60 -3.70 19.52 5.99
CA ARG A 60 -3.39 20.89 5.56
C ARG A 60 -2.03 20.98 4.87
N ALA A 61 -1.03 20.25 5.34
CA ALA A 61 0.28 20.17 4.70
C ALA A 61 0.15 19.54 3.30
N LEU A 62 -0.57 18.44 3.18
CA LEU A 62 -0.85 17.77 1.90
C LEU A 62 -1.61 18.67 0.92
N MET A 63 -2.62 19.40 1.40
CA MET A 63 -3.34 20.41 0.62
C MET A 63 -2.40 21.49 0.10
N LYS A 64 -1.53 22.03 0.95
CA LYS A 64 -0.56 23.07 0.54
C LYS A 64 0.46 22.54 -0.47
N LEU A 65 0.89 21.29 -0.35
CA LEU A 65 1.77 20.65 -1.32
C LEU A 65 1.09 20.46 -2.68
N ALA A 66 -0.22 20.20 -2.70
CA ALA A 66 -1.00 20.08 -3.93
C ALA A 66 -1.32 21.45 -4.56
N GLY A 67 -1.73 22.42 -3.75
CA GLY A 67 -2.24 23.73 -4.18
C GLY A 67 -1.22 24.86 -4.21
N GLY A 68 0.05 24.62 -3.88
CA GLY A 68 1.13 25.60 -4.06
C GLY A 68 1.05 26.86 -3.18
N GLY A 69 0.38 26.81 -2.03
CA GLY A 69 0.28 27.95 -1.10
C GLY A 69 -0.60 29.11 -1.59
N THR A 70 -1.40 28.91 -2.64
CA THR A 70 -2.35 29.90 -3.18
C THR A 70 -3.35 30.34 -2.11
N GLU A 71 -3.76 31.60 -2.16
CA GLU A 71 -4.82 32.14 -1.30
C GLU A 71 -6.17 31.48 -1.64
N GLY A 72 -7.04 31.31 -0.64
CA GLY A 72 -8.39 30.74 -0.83
C GLY A 72 -8.48 29.20 -0.78
N LEU A 73 -7.41 28.49 -0.40
CA LEU A 73 -7.47 27.04 -0.19
C LEU A 73 -8.34 26.70 1.03
N SER A 74 -9.40 25.91 0.81
CA SER A 74 -10.27 25.38 1.87
C SER A 74 -9.92 23.92 2.17
N LEU A 75 -9.59 23.64 3.43
CA LEU A 75 -9.28 22.28 3.89
C LEU A 75 -10.51 21.37 3.80
N ASP A 76 -11.69 21.87 4.13
CA ASP A 76 -12.92 21.11 4.10
C ASP A 76 -13.28 20.71 2.66
N ALA A 77 -13.10 21.64 1.71
CA ALA A 77 -13.29 21.35 0.28
C ALA A 77 -12.27 20.31 -0.22
N PHE A 78 -11.03 20.36 0.27
CA PHE A 78 -10.00 19.37 -0.09
C PHE A 78 -10.29 17.98 0.48
N ILE A 79 -10.84 17.91 1.70
CA ILE A 79 -11.29 16.65 2.32
C ILE A 79 -12.50 16.10 1.56
N GLN A 80 -13.47 16.94 1.22
CA GLN A 80 -14.62 16.54 0.41
C GLN A 80 -14.16 16.01 -0.97
N GLN A 81 -13.23 16.71 -1.63
CA GLN A 81 -12.63 16.25 -2.88
C GLN A 81 -11.95 14.89 -2.70
N ALA A 82 -11.31 14.63 -1.56
CA ALA A 82 -10.69 13.34 -1.27
C ALA A 82 -11.70 12.21 -1.13
N ASP A 83 -12.83 12.46 -0.47
CA ASP A 83 -13.94 11.50 -0.38
C ASP A 83 -14.53 11.21 -1.78
N GLU A 84 -14.78 12.25 -2.59
CA GLU A 84 -15.29 12.10 -3.97
C GLU A 84 -14.28 11.42 -4.92
N TYR A 85 -12.98 11.63 -4.72
CA TYR A 85 -11.92 11.06 -5.56
C TYR A 85 -11.95 9.53 -5.59
N VAL A 86 -12.41 8.87 -4.53
CA VAL A 86 -12.48 7.40 -4.44
C VAL A 86 -13.88 6.84 -4.75
N GLU A 87 -14.94 7.61 -4.53
CA GLU A 87 -16.32 7.19 -4.82
C GLU A 87 -16.65 7.19 -6.32
N TRP A 88 -15.96 7.99 -7.13
CA TRP A 88 -16.07 7.99 -8.59
C TRP A 88 -15.12 6.92 -9.17
N ASP A 89 -15.57 5.68 -9.42
CA ASP A 89 -14.70 4.73 -10.12
C ASP A 89 -15.46 3.76 -11.05
N ASP A 90 -15.54 4.15 -12.32
CA ASP A 90 -15.60 3.23 -13.45
C ASP A 90 -14.23 2.55 -13.58
N LEU A 91 -14.19 1.24 -13.87
CA LEU A 91 -12.95 0.44 -13.95
C LEU A 91 -11.87 1.07 -14.85
N PHE A 92 -12.28 1.78 -15.90
CA PHE A 92 -11.40 2.45 -16.85
C PHE A 92 -10.66 3.65 -16.25
N ASP A 93 -11.33 4.47 -15.44
CA ASP A 93 -10.74 5.61 -14.75
C ASP A 93 -9.72 5.16 -13.70
N ARG A 94 -10.02 4.05 -13.02
CA ARG A 94 -9.08 3.38 -12.12
C ARG A 94 -7.81 2.93 -12.82
N HIS A 95 -7.93 2.34 -14.01
CA HIS A 95 -6.77 1.91 -14.81
C HIS A 95 -5.92 3.08 -15.30
N GLN A 96 -6.56 4.17 -15.76
CA GLN A 96 -5.85 5.38 -16.19
C GLN A 96 -5.11 6.03 -15.02
N ARG A 97 -5.73 6.10 -13.84
CA ARG A 97 -5.11 6.59 -12.60
C ARG A 97 -3.97 5.69 -12.14
N LEU A 98 -4.17 4.37 -12.16
CA LEU A 98 -3.13 3.39 -11.84
C LEU A 98 -1.94 3.54 -12.80
N GLY A 99 -2.18 3.70 -14.09
CA GLY A 99 -1.15 3.97 -15.10
C GLY A 99 -0.30 5.20 -14.78
N ARG A 100 -0.93 6.30 -14.34
CA ARG A 100 -0.22 7.53 -13.92
C ARG A 100 0.50 7.38 -12.58
N GLU A 101 -0.09 6.66 -11.62
CA GLU A 101 0.55 6.37 -10.34
C GLU A 101 1.70 5.36 -10.45
N LEU A 102 1.66 4.42 -11.42
CA LEU A 102 2.65 3.36 -11.58
C LEU A 102 4.06 3.91 -11.84
N GLY A 103 4.18 5.07 -12.49
CA GLY A 103 5.45 5.78 -12.68
C GLY A 103 5.77 6.83 -11.61
N SER A 104 4.83 7.12 -10.70
CA SER A 104 5.02 8.13 -9.64
C SER A 104 5.66 7.52 -8.40
N THR A 105 6.60 8.28 -7.83
CA THR A 105 7.20 7.96 -6.53
C THR A 105 6.21 8.21 -5.40
N HIS A 106 5.36 9.24 -5.47
CA HIS A 106 4.45 9.58 -4.38
C HIS A 106 2.98 9.46 -4.86
N PRO A 107 2.05 8.98 -4.01
CA PRO A 107 0.62 9.05 -4.33
C PRO A 107 0.17 10.50 -4.41
N PHE A 108 -0.92 10.76 -5.13
CA PHE A 108 -1.51 12.09 -5.15
C PHE A 108 -1.91 12.54 -3.73
N PRO A 109 -1.66 13.80 -3.33
CA PRO A 109 -2.00 14.28 -1.99
C PRO A 109 -3.47 14.08 -1.61
N VAL A 110 -4.39 14.20 -2.57
CA VAL A 110 -5.83 13.93 -2.40
C VAL A 110 -6.08 12.50 -1.91
N ARG A 111 -5.44 11.51 -2.54
CA ARG A 111 -5.54 10.11 -2.13
C ARG A 111 -4.96 9.86 -0.73
N ARG A 112 -3.87 10.53 -0.39
CA ARG A 112 -3.25 10.44 0.94
C ARG A 112 -4.18 10.98 2.03
N VAL A 113 -4.84 12.11 1.76
CA VAL A 113 -5.86 12.66 2.66
C VAL A 113 -7.02 11.70 2.82
N TYR A 114 -7.52 11.10 1.74
CA TYR A 114 -8.59 10.09 1.82
C TYR A 114 -8.21 8.90 2.72
N GLU A 115 -7.02 8.31 2.54
CA GLU A 115 -6.61 7.15 3.35
C GLU A 115 -6.38 7.54 4.83
N LEU A 116 -5.93 8.77 5.09
CA LEU A 116 -5.76 9.29 6.44
C LEU A 116 -7.12 9.53 7.11
N THR A 117 -8.05 10.21 6.45
CA THR A 117 -9.40 10.47 6.98
C THR A 117 -10.17 9.18 7.15
N ARG A 118 -10.04 8.21 6.24
CA ARG A 118 -10.63 6.86 6.38
C ARG A 118 -10.11 6.13 7.62
N TRP A 119 -8.81 6.20 7.88
CA TRP A 119 -8.19 5.58 9.07
C TRP A 119 -8.61 6.26 10.39
N VAL A 120 -8.83 7.57 10.36
CA VAL A 120 -9.42 8.28 11.50
C VAL A 120 -10.89 7.87 11.68
N LYS A 121 -11.69 7.91 10.61
CA LYS A 121 -13.12 7.51 10.60
C LYS A 121 -13.34 6.05 11.04
N SER A 122 -12.35 5.16 10.87
CA SER A 122 -12.43 3.78 11.35
C SER A 122 -12.25 3.62 12.87
N GLY A 123 -11.87 4.69 13.59
CA GLY A 123 -11.60 4.68 15.03
C GLY A 123 -10.26 4.03 15.40
N GLU A 124 -9.44 3.64 14.45
CA GLU A 124 -8.12 3.08 14.72
C GLU A 124 -7.14 4.13 15.24
N TYR A 125 -7.24 5.37 14.73
CA TYR A 125 -6.53 6.52 15.30
C TYR A 125 -6.82 6.68 16.79
N ASP A 126 -8.10 6.74 17.17
CA ASP A 126 -8.51 6.97 18.56
C ASP A 126 -8.07 5.83 19.48
N ARG A 127 -8.14 4.57 19.02
CA ARG A 127 -7.61 3.40 19.75
C ARG A 127 -6.11 3.53 20.04
N ILE A 128 -5.32 3.87 19.03
CA ILE A 128 -3.87 4.06 19.20
C ILE A 128 -3.58 5.22 20.17
N MET A 129 -4.32 6.32 20.05
CA MET A 129 -4.18 7.48 20.95
C MET A 129 -4.59 7.16 22.39
N ALA A 130 -5.55 6.26 22.59
CA ALA A 130 -5.97 5.74 23.89
C ALA A 130 -4.97 4.74 24.50
N GLY A 131 -3.95 4.32 23.75
CA GLY A 131 -2.93 3.38 24.22
C GLY A 131 -3.23 1.91 23.91
N ASP A 132 -4.25 1.64 23.11
CA ASP A 132 -4.62 0.30 22.63
C ASP A 132 -3.80 -0.04 21.39
N TYR A 133 -2.56 -0.48 21.62
CA TYR A 133 -1.65 -0.97 20.60
C TYR A 133 -0.69 -2.02 21.18
N VAL A 134 -0.18 -2.90 20.31
CA VAL A 134 0.76 -3.96 20.69
C VAL A 134 2.04 -3.34 21.25
N ARG A 135 2.42 -3.74 22.47
CA ARG A 135 3.64 -3.29 23.12
C ARG A 135 4.80 -4.23 22.84
N ARG A 136 6.02 -3.71 22.97
CA ARG A 136 7.24 -4.51 22.82
C ARG A 136 7.23 -5.68 23.81
N GLY A 137 7.37 -6.91 23.30
CA GLY A 137 7.34 -8.14 24.10
C GLY A 137 5.94 -8.76 24.24
N GLU A 138 4.89 -8.07 23.82
CA GLU A 138 3.52 -8.58 23.69
C GLU A 138 3.19 -8.87 22.21
N GLU A 139 4.21 -8.91 21.37
CA GLU A 139 4.07 -9.18 19.94
C GLU A 139 3.56 -10.61 19.74
N PRO A 140 2.51 -10.81 18.93
CA PRO A 140 2.08 -12.14 18.56
C PRO A 140 3.21 -12.89 17.86
N PRO A 141 3.24 -14.22 17.93
CA PRO A 141 4.31 -15.01 17.34
C PRO A 141 4.42 -14.69 15.84
N PRO A 142 5.64 -14.67 15.25
CA PRO A 142 5.82 -14.31 13.83
C PRO A 142 4.95 -15.11 12.86
N SER A 143 4.58 -16.34 13.21
CA SER A 143 3.68 -17.18 12.43
C SER A 143 2.23 -16.69 12.37
N ALA A 144 1.76 -15.94 13.36
CA ALA A 144 0.41 -15.38 13.42
C ALA A 144 0.32 -14.11 12.56
N GLU A 145 1.30 -13.22 12.67
CA GLU A 145 1.43 -12.03 11.79
C GLU A 145 1.55 -12.41 10.32
N PHE A 146 2.38 -13.42 10.03
CA PHE A 146 2.51 -13.94 8.66
C PHE A 146 1.17 -14.46 8.13
N ARG A 147 0.43 -15.23 8.93
CA ARG A 147 -0.90 -15.73 8.56
C ARG A 147 -1.88 -14.59 8.31
N GLN A 148 -1.97 -13.63 9.22
CA GLN A 148 -2.86 -12.47 9.08
C GLN A 148 -2.52 -11.64 7.83
N ALA A 149 -1.23 -11.48 7.53
CA ALA A 149 -0.79 -10.82 6.31
C ALA A 149 -1.20 -11.62 5.06
N VAL A 150 -0.97 -12.94 5.04
CA VAL A 150 -1.37 -13.82 3.93
C VAL A 150 -2.88 -13.77 3.72
N ASP A 151 -3.68 -13.84 4.79
CA ASP A 151 -5.14 -13.78 4.71
C ASP A 151 -5.60 -12.43 4.14
N HIS A 152 -5.06 -11.32 4.65
CA HIS A 152 -5.36 -9.97 4.16
C HIS A 152 -5.04 -9.81 2.66
N TYR A 153 -3.87 -10.29 2.22
CA TYR A 153 -3.49 -10.22 0.80
C TYR A 153 -4.30 -11.20 -0.07
N THR A 154 -4.65 -12.37 0.45
CA THR A 154 -5.48 -13.36 -0.25
C THR A 154 -6.88 -12.82 -0.49
N GLU A 155 -7.49 -12.17 0.51
CA GLU A 155 -8.81 -11.58 0.37
C GLU A 155 -8.82 -10.42 -0.62
N ARG A 156 -7.84 -9.52 -0.57
CA ARG A 156 -7.68 -8.46 -1.58
C ARG A 156 -7.43 -9.01 -2.98
N PHE A 157 -6.71 -10.13 -3.10
CA PHE A 157 -6.47 -10.77 -4.39
C PHE A 157 -7.75 -11.41 -4.94
N ARG A 158 -8.56 -12.05 -4.10
CA ARG A 158 -9.89 -12.58 -4.47
C ARG A 158 -10.81 -11.47 -4.94
N GLU A 159 -10.92 -10.38 -4.18
CA GLU A 159 -11.74 -9.22 -4.53
C GLU A 159 -11.28 -8.56 -5.85
N PHE A 160 -9.97 -8.51 -6.10
CA PHE A 160 -9.43 -8.05 -7.38
C PHE A 160 -9.78 -8.98 -8.54
N LEU A 161 -9.67 -10.30 -8.36
CA LEU A 161 -10.01 -11.29 -9.38
C LEU A 161 -11.50 -11.30 -9.70
N GLU A 162 -12.36 -11.27 -8.68
CA GLU A 162 -13.82 -11.18 -8.80
C GLU A 162 -14.26 -9.95 -9.59
N ARG A 163 -13.57 -8.82 -9.40
CA ARG A 163 -13.83 -7.57 -10.12
C ARG A 163 -13.27 -7.52 -11.54
N THR A 164 -12.26 -8.34 -11.87
CA THR A 164 -11.47 -8.16 -13.10
C THR A 164 -11.67 -9.26 -14.16
N ALA A 165 -11.97 -10.52 -13.81
CA ALA A 165 -12.31 -11.56 -14.81
C ALA A 165 -12.89 -12.87 -14.22
N GLY A 166 -13.90 -13.44 -14.90
CA GLY A 166 -14.54 -14.74 -14.64
C GLY A 166 -13.70 -15.98 -14.98
N GLY A 167 -12.46 -16.06 -14.47
CA GLY A 167 -11.53 -17.19 -14.66
C GLY A 167 -10.89 -17.65 -13.35
N LEU A 168 -11.68 -17.67 -12.26
CA LEU A 168 -11.25 -17.83 -10.87
C LEU A 168 -10.62 -19.20 -10.54
N ASP A 169 -11.00 -20.26 -11.24
CA ASP A 169 -10.81 -21.62 -10.72
C ASP A 169 -9.41 -22.20 -10.98
N LYS A 170 -8.72 -21.79 -12.06
CA LYS A 170 -7.35 -22.28 -12.37
C LYS A 170 -6.26 -21.50 -11.63
N MET A 171 -6.41 -20.18 -11.54
CA MET A 171 -5.41 -19.32 -10.87
C MET A 171 -5.42 -19.51 -9.35
N SER A 172 -6.60 -19.62 -8.73
CA SER A 172 -6.70 -19.91 -7.30
C SER A 172 -6.06 -21.26 -6.95
N LYS A 173 -6.35 -22.33 -7.71
CA LYS A 173 -5.77 -23.66 -7.51
C LYS A 173 -4.25 -23.71 -7.70
N GLN A 174 -3.67 -22.84 -8.53
CA GLN A 174 -2.21 -22.72 -8.65
C GLN A 174 -1.60 -21.95 -7.48
N PHE A 175 -2.26 -20.89 -7.03
CA PHE A 175 -1.80 -20.09 -5.89
C PHE A 175 -1.90 -20.85 -4.56
N THR A 176 -2.99 -21.59 -4.33
CA THR A 176 -3.15 -22.45 -3.14
C THR A 176 -2.05 -23.51 -3.07
N ARG A 177 -1.74 -24.17 -4.20
CA ARG A 177 -0.62 -25.13 -4.28
C ARG A 177 0.74 -24.51 -3.98
N TRP A 178 0.94 -23.27 -4.44
CA TRP A 178 2.15 -22.52 -4.16
C TRP A 178 2.24 -22.18 -2.66
N LEU A 179 1.16 -21.75 -2.02
CA LEU A 179 1.12 -21.49 -0.58
C LEU A 179 1.36 -22.76 0.26
N GLU A 180 0.74 -23.88 -0.11
CA GLU A 180 0.93 -25.18 0.56
C GLU A 180 2.40 -25.64 0.53
N SER A 181 3.14 -25.26 -0.52
CA SER A 181 4.57 -25.53 -0.62
C SER A 181 5.43 -24.73 0.37
N PHE A 182 4.95 -23.58 0.89
CA PHE A 182 5.65 -22.81 1.92
C PHE A 182 5.24 -23.20 3.36
N THR A 183 4.08 -23.82 3.53
CA THR A 183 3.60 -24.29 4.85
C THR A 183 4.10 -25.69 5.20
N SER A 184 4.60 -26.44 4.22
CA SER A 184 5.16 -27.78 4.42
C SER A 184 6.62 -27.67 4.86
N ARG A 185 6.87 -27.71 6.17
CA ARG A 185 8.22 -27.99 6.70
C ARG A 185 8.50 -29.49 6.53
N PRO A 186 9.71 -29.94 6.18
CA PRO A 186 10.03 -31.37 6.30
C PRO A 186 9.97 -31.69 7.79
N ASP A 187 9.07 -32.60 8.17
CA ASP A 187 9.15 -33.23 9.48
C ASP A 187 10.51 -33.94 9.55
N GLY A 188 11.22 -33.71 10.64
CA GLY A 188 12.46 -34.42 10.90
C GLY A 188 12.12 -35.88 11.13
N ASP A 189 12.72 -36.74 10.32
CA ASP A 189 12.80 -38.17 10.61
C ASP A 189 13.66 -38.33 11.89
N ASP A 190 13.01 -38.32 13.06
CA ASP A 190 13.44 -39.08 14.22
C ASP A 190 12.92 -40.51 14.00
N GLU A 191 13.80 -41.41 13.54
CA GLU A 191 13.79 -42.84 13.85
C GLU A 191 15.04 -43.51 13.25
N GLY A 192 16.00 -43.89 14.11
CA GLY A 192 17.18 -44.69 13.75
C GLY A 192 18.37 -44.49 14.68
#